data_AF-A0A1U7N2U8-F1
#
_entry.id   AF-A0A1U7N2U8-F1
#
_cell.length_a   1.000
_cell.length_b   1.000
_cell.length_c   1.000
_cell.angle_alpha   90.00
_cell.angle_beta   90.00
_cell.angle_gamma   90.00
#
_symmetry.space_group_name_H-M   'P 1'
#
loop_
_entity.id
_entity.type
_entity.pdbx_description
1 polymer ?
#
loop_
_entity_poly.entity_id
_entity_poly.type
_entity_poly.pdbx_seq_one_letter_code
_entity_poly.pdbx_strand_id
1 'polypeptide(L)' 'MTAENIGVGVHYLSIPEHPYYQQTFGWQPENYPKAMAIGRQTVSLPLSAKLTNEDVNDVIFAVKNLLK' A
#
# COMPACT_ATOMS: atom_id res chain seq x y z
N MET A 1 -0.77 7.58 -9.07
CA MET A 1 -0.41 8.62 -8.08
C MET A 1 1.00 9.16 -8.30
N THR A 2 2.01 8.31 -8.56
CA THR A 2 3.39 8.79 -8.88
C THR A 2 3.44 9.75 -10.07
N ALA A 3 2.64 9.51 -11.12
CA ALA A 3 2.53 10.42 -12.26
C ALA A 3 1.95 11.80 -11.90
N GLU A 4 1.19 11.90 -10.80
CA GLU A 4 0.66 13.14 -10.21
C GLU A 4 1.65 13.74 -9.18
N ASN A 5 2.92 13.32 -9.20
CA ASN A 5 3.96 13.70 -8.23
C ASN A 5 3.66 13.35 -6.77
N ILE A 6 2.78 12.39 -6.50
CA ILE A 6 2.47 11.93 -5.14
C ILE A 6 3.25 10.65 -4.83
N GLY A 7 4.14 10.73 -3.84
CA GLY A 7 4.86 9.58 -3.30
C GLY A 7 3.92 8.63 -2.56
N VAL A 8 3.87 7.37 -2.97
CA VAL A 8 3.04 6.34 -2.34
C VAL A 8 3.89 5.12 -1.98
N GLY A 9 3.46 4.37 -0.97
CA GLY A 9 4.11 3.14 -0.53
C GLY A 9 3.13 2.01 -0.29
N VAL A 10 3.66 0.83 0.04
CA VAL A 10 2.89 -0.34 0.46
C VAL A 10 3.43 -0.81 1.81
N HIS A 11 2.56 -0.87 2.83
CA HIS A 11 2.92 -1.30 4.18
C HIS A 11 1.89 -2.31 4.71
N TYR A 12 2.12 -3.61 4.55
CA TYR A 12 3.19 -4.25 3.78
C TYR A 12 2.57 -5.39 2.96
N LEU A 13 3.33 -5.91 2.00
CA LEU A 13 3.06 -7.25 1.46
C LEU A 13 2.96 -8.24 2.64
N SER A 14 1.95 -9.11 2.61
CA SER A 14 1.68 -10.00 3.73
C SER A 14 2.87 -10.95 3.97
N ILE A 15 3.22 -11.19 5.23
CA ILE A 15 4.40 -12.02 5.60
C ILE A 15 4.44 -13.38 4.87
N PRO A 16 3.34 -14.13 4.74
CA PRO A 16 3.33 -15.41 4.02
C PRO A 16 3.70 -15.31 2.53
N GLU A 17 3.58 -14.13 1.92
CA GLU A 17 3.96 -13.90 0.53
C GLU A 17 5.47 -13.65 0.34
N HIS A 18 6.24 -13.45 1.42
CA HIS A 18 7.68 -13.27 1.31
C HIS A 18 8.39 -14.61 1.02
N PRO A 19 9.31 -14.69 0.04
CA PRO A 19 9.94 -15.95 -0.37
C PRO A 19 10.61 -16.72 0.76
N TYR A 20 11.22 -16.01 1.72
CA TYR A 20 11.89 -16.62 2.87
C TYR A 20 10.94 -17.53 3.66
N TYR A 21 9.71 -17.09 3.94
CA TYR A 21 8.77 -17.85 4.76
C TYR A 21 8.15 -19.01 3.98
N GLN A 22 7.95 -18.84 2.67
CA GLN A 22 7.51 -19.93 1.80
C GLN A 22 8.57 -21.04 1.72
N GLN A 23 9.85 -20.68 1.51
CA GLN A 23 10.94 -21.63 1.34
C GLN A 23 11.38 -22.30 2.65
N THR A 24 11.41 -21.55 3.76
CA THR A 24 11.91 -22.04 5.05
C THR A 24 10.85 -22.80 5.84
N PHE A 25 9.58 -22.37 5.76
CA PHE A 25 8.49 -22.90 6.58
C PHE A 25 7.36 -23.52 5.78
N GLY A 26 7.42 -23.53 4.44
CA GLY A 26 6.38 -24.07 3.57
C GLY A 26 5.08 -23.25 3.61
N TRP A 27 5.12 -22.01 4.11
CA TRP A 27 3.92 -21.18 4.24
C TRP A 27 3.30 -20.91 2.88
N GLN A 28 1.98 -21.06 2.81
CA GLN A 28 1.19 -20.76 1.61
C GLN A 28 0.36 -19.50 1.90
N PRO A 29 0.45 -18.44 1.07
CA PRO A 29 -0.36 -17.23 1.24
C PRO A 29 -1.86 -17.48 1.37
N GLU A 30 -2.37 -18.51 0.70
CA GLU A 30 -3.77 -18.92 0.68
C GLU A 30 -4.29 -19.35 2.06
N ASN A 31 -3.40 -19.77 2.97
CA ASN A 31 -3.74 -20.07 4.36
C ASN A 31 -4.03 -18.80 5.19
N TYR A 32 -3.67 -17.62 4.67
CA TYR A 32 -3.80 -16.32 5.34
C TYR A 32 -4.56 -15.32 4.45
N PRO A 33 -5.79 -15.64 4.01
CA PRO A 33 -6.47 -14.92 2.94
C PRO A 33 -6.75 -13.45 3.31
N LYS A 34 -6.99 -13.16 4.59
CA LYS A 34 -7.20 -11.79 5.08
C LYS A 34 -5.92 -10.96 5.02
N ALA A 35 -4.79 -11.53 5.45
CA ALA A 35 -3.50 -10.84 5.42
C ALA A 35 -3.07 -10.58 3.97
N MET A 36 -3.20 -11.59 3.11
CA MET A 36 -2.93 -11.47 1.67
C MET A 36 -3.81 -10.40 1.00
N ALA A 37 -5.12 -10.41 1.27
CA ALA A 37 -6.02 -9.41 0.71
C ALA A 37 -5.64 -7.99 1.12
N ILE A 38 -5.42 -7.73 2.41
CA ILE A 38 -5.00 -6.42 2.91
C ILE A 38 -3.67 -6.00 2.29
N GLY A 39 -2.64 -6.84 2.33
CA GLY A 39 -1.31 -6.50 1.81
C GLY A 39 -1.29 -6.16 0.31
N ARG A 40 -2.21 -6.74 -0.48
CA ARG A 40 -2.33 -6.49 -1.93
C ARG A 40 -3.21 -5.29 -2.28
N GLN A 41 -4.11 -4.88 -1.39
CA GLN A 41 -5.15 -3.89 -1.70
C GLN A 41 -4.97 -2.57 -0.94
N THR A 42 -4.00 -2.49 -0.03
CA THR A 42 -3.70 -1.24 0.69
C THR A 42 -2.57 -0.44 0.04
N VAL A 43 -2.73 0.87 0.02
CA VAL A 43 -1.70 1.85 -0.33
C VAL A 43 -1.51 2.81 0.83
N SER A 44 -0.27 3.23 1.08
CA SER A 44 0.05 4.26 2.06
C SER A 44 0.19 5.61 1.38
N LEU A 45 -0.53 6.58 1.89
CA LEU A 45 -0.51 7.97 1.43
C LEU A 45 0.55 8.77 2.20
N PRO A 46 1.07 9.88 1.63
CA PRO A 46 1.95 10.79 2.35
C PRO A 46 1.29 11.27 3.65
N LEU A 47 2.01 11.12 4.75
CA LEU A 47 1.63 11.70 6.04
C LEU A 47 2.88 12.17 6.76
N SER A 48 3.09 13.49 6.79
CA SER A 48 4.20 14.10 7.51
C SER A 48 3.84 15.51 7.96
N ALA A 49 4.54 16.00 8.99
CA ALA A 49 4.36 17.38 9.48
C ALA A 49 4.78 18.47 8.48
N LYS A 50 5.42 18.10 7.37
CA LYS A 50 5.84 19.04 6.31
C LYS A 50 4.73 19.31 5.29
N LEU A 51 3.68 18.49 5.26
CA LEU A 51 2.59 18.66 4.29
C LEU A 51 1.83 19.96 4.55
N THR A 52 1.67 20.74 3.49
CA THR A 52 0.79 21.90 3.46
C THR A 52 -0.65 21.48 3.17
N ASN A 53 -1.60 22.39 3.38
CA ASN A 53 -2.99 22.15 2.99
C ASN A 53 -3.13 21.92 1.47
N GLU A 54 -2.26 22.52 0.66
CA GLU A 54 -2.23 22.31 -0.79
C GLU A 54 -1.78 20.89 -1.13
N ASP A 55 -0.68 20.41 -0.52
CA ASP A 55 -0.21 19.03 -0.70
C ASP A 55 -1.31 18.01 -0.33
N VAL A 56 -2.04 18.26 0.76
CA VAL A 56 -3.15 17.39 1.19
C VAL A 56 -4.29 17.39 0.17
N ASN A 57 -4.62 18.55 -0.41
CA ASN A 57 -5.64 18.66 -1.45
C ASN A 57 -5.24 17.93 -2.73
N ASP A 58 -3.98 18.00 -3.13
CA ASP A 58 -3.45 17.27 -4.29
C ASP A 58 -3.58 15.75 -4.09
N VAL A 59 -3.23 15.26 -2.90
CA VAL A 59 -3.43 13.85 -2.53
C VAL A 59 -4.90 13.45 -2.63
N ILE A 60 -5.82 14.25 -2.06
CA ILE A 60 -7.26 13.98 -2.10
C ILE A 60 -7.78 13.94 -3.54
N PHE A 61 -7.37 14.90 -4.37
CA PHE A 61 -7.79 14.98 -5.77
C PHE A 61 -7.33 13.77 -6.56
N ALA A 62 -6.06 13.39 -6.44
CA ALA A 62 -5.50 12.25 -7.13
C ALA A 62 -6.18 10.93 -6.74
N VAL A 63 -6.42 10.70 -5.43
CA VAL A 63 -7.15 9.51 -4.95
C VAL A 63 -8.56 9.48 -5.55
N LYS A 64 -9.30 10.59 -5.47
CA LYS A 64 -10.67 10.66 -5.98
C LYS A 64 -10.74 10.45 -7.50
N ASN A 65 -9.79 10.97 -8.26
CA ASN A 65 -9.77 10.77 -9.71
C ASN A 65 -9.42 9.35 -10.13
N LEU A 66 -8.55 8.65 -9.38
CA LEU A 66 -8.20 7.26 -9.65
C LEU A 66 -9.32 6.26 -9.34
N LEU A 67 -10.20 6.59 -8.40
CA LEU A 67 -11.31 5.72 -7.96
C LEU A 67 -12.64 6.00 -8.67
N LYS A 68 -12.68 6.94 -9.62
CA LYS A 68 -13.81 7.10 -10.54
C LYS A 68 -13.78 6.01 -11.60
#